data_AF-A0A7Y8Q2R7-F1
#
_entry.id   AF-A0A7Y8Q2R7-F1
#
_cell.length_a   1.000
_cell.length_b   1.000
_cell.length_c   1.000
_cell.angle_alpha   90.00
_cell.angle_beta   90.00
_cell.angle_gamma   90.00
#
_symmetry.space_group_name_H-M   'P 1'
#
loop_
_entity.id
_entity.type
_entity.pdbx_description
1 polymer ?
#
loop_
_entity_poly.entity_id
_entity_poly.type
_entity_poly.pdbx_seq_one_letter_code
_entity_poly.pdbx_strand_id
1 'polypeptide(L)'
;MKVSINQANLKNDHIYLNSMISVFPTDCIGGTNSKNKGTELKISYKCGSGTKSFMSDIAGDKNILRKRGKQSGTGMLLADLDAKDGDILDFRMVDVYHFEVVKVS
;
A
#
# COMPACT_ATOMS: atom_id res chain seq x y z
N MET A 1 8.30 8.88 0.37
CA MET A 1 7.87 8.76 -1.04
C MET A 1 6.36 8.85 -1.08
N LYS A 2 5.77 9.65 -1.97
CA LYS A 2 4.39 10.15 -1.78
C LYS A 2 3.40 9.60 -2.81
N VAL A 3 2.20 9.28 -2.33
CA VAL A 3 1.02 8.90 -3.11
C VAL A 3 -0.14 9.82 -2.74
N SER A 4 -0.78 10.42 -3.73
CA SER A 4 -2.03 11.17 -3.54
C SER A 4 -3.23 10.22 -3.55
N ILE A 5 -4.14 10.41 -2.60
CA ILE A 5 -5.38 9.67 -2.52
C ILE A 5 -6.47 10.40 -3.31
N ASN A 6 -7.21 9.63 -4.10
CA ASN A 6 -8.37 10.11 -4.84
C ASN A 6 -9.58 9.18 -4.64
N GLN A 7 -10.72 9.55 -5.22
CA GLN A 7 -11.95 8.74 -5.14
C GLN A 7 -11.78 7.29 -5.64
N ALA A 8 -10.92 7.04 -6.64
CA ALA A 8 -10.69 5.70 -7.14
C ALA A 8 -9.90 4.84 -6.14
N ASN A 9 -8.98 5.44 -5.37
CA ASN A 9 -8.33 4.75 -4.24
C ASN A 9 -9.38 4.29 -3.22
N LEU A 10 -10.20 5.23 -2.74
CA LEU A 10 -11.17 5.01 -1.67
C LEU A 10 -12.26 4.00 -2.07
N LYS A 11 -12.81 4.15 -3.28
CA LYS A 11 -13.86 3.26 -3.80
C LYS A 11 -13.42 1.81 -3.94
N ASN A 12 -12.15 1.57 -4.25
CA ASN A 12 -11.64 0.23 -4.55
C ASN A 12 -10.73 -0.36 -3.47
N ASP A 13 -10.49 0.35 -2.37
CA ASP A 13 -9.44 0.06 -1.39
C ASP A 13 -8.06 -0.11 -2.06
N HIS A 14 -7.75 0.70 -3.07
CA HIS A 14 -6.51 0.59 -3.84
C HIS A 14 -5.53 1.68 -3.48
N ILE A 15 -4.24 1.34 -3.44
CA ILE A 15 -3.15 2.31 -3.35
C ILE A 15 -2.33 2.19 -4.62
N TYR A 16 -2.47 3.17 -5.50
CA TYR A 16 -1.73 3.27 -6.77
C TYR A 16 -0.32 3.80 -6.52
N LEU A 17 0.68 3.02 -6.95
CA LEU A 17 2.10 3.24 -6.72
C LEU A 17 2.82 3.83 -7.95
N ASN A 18 2.09 4.28 -8.98
CA ASN A 18 2.66 4.73 -10.25
C ASN A 18 3.79 5.76 -10.10
N SER A 19 3.68 6.67 -9.12
CA SER A 19 4.69 7.71 -8.85
C SER A 19 5.95 7.20 -8.13
N MET A 20 5.93 5.99 -7.58
CA MET A 20 7.00 5.48 -6.71
C MET A 20 7.30 3.99 -6.90
N ILE A 21 6.85 3.38 -7.99
CA ILE A 21 7.02 1.94 -8.22
C ILE A 21 8.48 1.50 -8.24
N SER A 22 9.38 2.36 -8.75
CA SER A 22 10.82 2.12 -8.83
C SER A 22 11.54 2.06 -7.48
N VAL A 23 10.87 2.46 -6.39
CA VAL A 23 11.41 2.37 -5.03
C VAL A 23 11.37 0.93 -4.52
N PHE A 24 10.41 0.15 -4.99
CA PHE A 24 10.19 -1.21 -4.48
C PHE A 24 11.16 -2.19 -5.12
N PRO A 25 11.62 -3.22 -4.38
CA PRO A 25 12.37 -4.32 -4.96
C PRO A 25 11.61 -4.97 -6.13
N THR A 26 12.31 -5.27 -7.21
CA THR A 26 11.68 -5.80 -8.44
C THR A 26 11.03 -7.16 -8.23
N ASP A 27 11.55 -7.97 -7.30
CA ASP A 27 11.00 -9.27 -6.93
C ASP A 27 9.66 -9.17 -6.18
N CYS A 28 9.35 -8.01 -5.59
CA CYS A 28 8.03 -7.73 -4.99
C CYS A 28 6.93 -7.45 -6.02
N ILE A 29 7.30 -7.19 -7.28
CA ILE A 29 6.36 -6.88 -8.35
C ILE A 29 5.90 -8.20 -9.00
N GLY A 30 4.70 -8.64 -8.61
CA GLY A 30 4.06 -9.82 -9.16
C GLY A 30 3.38 -9.58 -10.51
N GLY A 31 3.04 -10.68 -11.19
CA GLY A 31 2.25 -10.68 -12.43
C GLY A 31 0.77 -10.40 -12.19
N THR A 32 -0.07 -10.57 -13.22
CA THR A 32 -1.50 -10.15 -13.22
C THR A 32 -2.42 -10.88 -12.23
N ASN A 33 -2.02 -12.04 -11.70
CA ASN A 33 -2.86 -12.85 -10.83
C ASN A 33 -2.10 -13.37 -9.59
N SER A 34 -2.85 -13.94 -8.66
CA SER A 34 -2.32 -14.45 -7.39
C SER A 34 -1.35 -15.63 -7.52
N LYS A 35 -1.34 -16.32 -8.67
CA LYS A 35 -0.40 -17.41 -8.96
C LYS A 35 1.00 -16.88 -9.26
N ASN A 36 1.09 -15.67 -9.82
CA ASN A 36 2.34 -14.97 -10.10
C ASN A 36 2.57 -13.89 -9.05
N LYS A 37 2.54 -14.29 -7.78
CA LYS A 37 2.76 -13.41 -6.63
C LYS A 37 4.24 -13.00 -6.56
N GLY A 38 4.50 -11.72 -6.30
CA GLY A 38 5.85 -11.23 -5.96
C GLY A 38 6.20 -11.49 -4.48
N THR A 39 7.45 -11.29 -4.10
CA THR A 39 7.90 -11.31 -2.70
C THR A 39 7.04 -10.36 -1.86
N GLU A 40 6.58 -10.81 -0.69
CA GLU A 40 5.78 -9.94 0.17
C GLU A 40 6.64 -8.89 0.85
N LEU A 41 6.10 -7.68 0.88
CA LEU A 41 6.56 -6.59 1.70
C LEU A 41 5.58 -6.36 2.85
N LYS A 42 6.12 -5.94 3.99
CA LYS A 42 5.40 -5.49 5.16
C LYS A 42 5.05 -4.01 5.01
N ILE A 43 3.78 -3.69 5.19
CA ILE A 43 3.28 -2.31 5.28
C ILE A 43 2.84 -2.08 6.72
N SER A 44 3.45 -1.12 7.42
CA SER A 44 3.05 -0.74 8.78
C SER A 44 2.54 0.69 8.84
N TYR A 45 1.66 0.99 9.79
CA TYR A 45 1.17 2.34 10.04
C TYR A 45 0.71 2.48 11.49
N LYS A 46 0.69 3.70 12.01
CA LYS A 46 0.19 3.99 13.35
C LYS A 46 -1.33 4.05 13.36
N CYS A 47 -1.94 3.44 14.37
CA CYS A 47 -3.38 3.45 14.59
C CYS A 47 -3.65 3.55 16.10
N GLY A 48 -4.18 4.69 16.55
CA GLY A 48 -4.32 4.97 17.99
C GLY A 48 -2.96 4.94 18.69
N SER A 49 -2.87 4.22 19.81
CA SER A 49 -1.62 4.02 20.56
C SER A 49 -0.71 2.91 20.01
N GLY A 50 -1.17 2.17 18.99
CA GLY A 50 -0.50 1.00 18.46
C GLY A 50 0.06 1.17 17.05
N THR A 51 0.80 0.16 16.60
CA THR A 51 1.21 -0.01 15.20
C THR A 51 0.49 -1.21 14.62
N LYS A 52 -0.19 -1.03 13.49
CA LYS A 52 -0.76 -2.12 12.70
C LYS A 52 0.15 -2.40 11.51
N SER A 53 0.08 -3.63 10.98
CA SER A 53 0.77 -3.97 9.73
C SER A 53 0.07 -5.08 8.97
N PHE A 54 0.30 -5.13 7.66
CA PHE A 54 -0.12 -6.22 6.80
C PHE A 54 0.97 -6.57 5.79
N MET A 55 0.91 -7.80 5.27
CA MET A 55 1.79 -8.24 4.17
C MET A 55 1.08 -8.07 2.84
N SER A 56 1.81 -7.64 1.81
CA SER A 56 1.29 -7.49 0.45
C SER A 56 2.41 -7.66 -0.57
N ASP A 57 2.07 -8.09 -1.77
CA ASP A 57 2.92 -7.96 -2.96
C ASP A 57 2.35 -6.84 -3.85
N ILE A 58 3.09 -6.44 -4.88
CA ILE A 58 2.61 -5.45 -5.84
C ILE A 58 2.01 -6.16 -7.05
N ALA A 59 0.77 -5.82 -7.40
CA ALA A 59 0.19 -6.23 -8.68
C ALA A 59 0.76 -5.35 -9.79
N GLY A 60 1.74 -5.86 -10.55
CA GLY A 60 2.52 -5.09 -11.52
C GLY A 60 1.73 -4.62 -12.75
N ASP A 61 0.57 -5.22 -13.04
CA ASP A 61 -0.32 -4.77 -14.13
C ASP A 61 -1.01 -3.45 -13.82
N LYS A 62 -1.22 -3.15 -12.52
CA LYS A 62 -1.92 -1.96 -12.04
C LYS A 62 -1.05 -1.06 -11.17
N ASN A 63 0.17 -1.51 -10.86
CA ASN A 63 1.06 -0.90 -9.88
C ASN A 63 0.33 -0.59 -8.57
N ILE A 64 -0.36 -1.57 -7.99
CA ILE A 64 -1.06 -1.40 -6.70
C ILE A 64 -0.55 -2.40 -5.67
N LEU A 65 -0.63 -2.03 -4.39
CA LEU A 65 -0.60 -3.01 -3.31
C LEU A 65 -1.75 -4.00 -3.48
N ARG A 66 -1.43 -5.29 -3.52
CA ARG A 66 -2.41 -6.33 -3.82
C ARG A 66 -3.37 -6.55 -2.66
N LYS A 67 -4.67 -6.52 -2.98
CA LYS A 67 -5.77 -6.94 -2.09
C LYS A 67 -5.78 -8.46 -1.94
N ARG A 68 -5.77 -8.95 -0.69
CA ARG A 68 -5.94 -10.37 -0.35
C ARG A 68 -7.13 -10.53 0.58
N GLY A 69 -8.13 -11.33 0.15
CA GLY A 69 -9.32 -11.63 0.95
C GLY A 69 -10.41 -10.55 0.93
N LYS A 70 -11.45 -10.75 1.77
CA LYS A 70 -12.62 -9.86 1.87
C LYS A 70 -12.28 -8.52 2.55
N GLN A 71 -11.40 -8.52 3.54
CA GLN A 71 -10.82 -7.31 4.14
C GLN A 71 -9.41 -7.11 3.58
N SER A 72 -9.17 -6.00 2.86
CA SER A 72 -7.83 -5.68 2.35
C SER A 72 -7.02 -4.92 3.40
N GLY A 73 -5.73 -5.23 3.49
CA GLY A 73 -4.78 -4.43 4.27
C GLY A 73 -4.79 -2.95 3.88
N THR A 74 -4.90 -2.66 2.58
CA THR A 74 -5.04 -1.29 2.05
C THR A 74 -6.33 -0.60 2.49
N GLY A 75 -7.45 -1.32 2.54
CA GLY A 75 -8.74 -0.77 3.00
C GLY A 75 -8.70 -0.46 4.50
N MET A 76 -8.12 -1.36 5.30
CA MET A 76 -7.90 -1.11 6.73
C MET A 76 -6.99 0.10 6.96
N LEU A 77 -5.89 0.22 6.20
CA LEU A 77 -5.00 1.37 6.27
C LEU A 77 -5.73 2.68 5.96
N LEU A 78 -6.48 2.74 4.84
CA LEU A 78 -7.21 3.95 4.45
C LEU A 78 -8.26 4.34 5.50
N ALA A 79 -8.99 3.36 6.04
CA ALA A 79 -9.99 3.60 7.08
C ALA A 79 -9.35 4.05 8.41
N ASP A 80 -8.31 3.36 8.87
CA ASP A 80 -7.62 3.66 10.13
C ASP A 80 -6.93 5.03 10.11
N LEU A 81 -6.46 5.50 8.94
CA LEU A 81 -5.85 6.81 8.76
C LEU A 81 -6.87 7.94 8.46
N ASP A 82 -8.17 7.63 8.40
CA ASP A 82 -9.23 8.55 7.94
C ASP A 82 -8.83 9.24 6.62
N ALA A 83 -8.36 8.45 5.66
CA ALA A 83 -7.85 8.97 4.39
C ALA A 83 -8.99 9.53 3.52
N LYS A 84 -8.79 10.73 2.98
CA LYS A 84 -9.74 11.47 2.15
C LYS A 84 -9.15 11.78 0.79
N ASP A 85 -10.03 12.17 -0.14
CA ASP A 85 -9.61 12.67 -1.44
C ASP A 85 -8.79 13.95 -1.28
N GLY A 86 -7.62 13.98 -1.90
CA GLY A 86 -6.62 15.04 -1.74
C GLY A 86 -5.56 14.74 -0.68
N ASP A 87 -5.77 13.76 0.21
CA ASP A 87 -4.79 13.40 1.22
C ASP A 87 -3.52 12.82 0.59
N ILE A 88 -2.41 12.93 1.31
CA ILE A 88 -1.12 12.38 0.87
C ILE A 88 -0.66 11.32 1.88
N LEU A 89 -0.35 10.14 1.35
CA LEU A 89 0.35 9.09 2.08
C LEU A 89 1.84 9.12 1.75
N ASP A 90 2.66 9.24 2.78
CA ASP A 90 4.12 9.14 2.72
C ASP A 90 4.57 7.74 3.13
N PHE A 91 5.12 7.01 2.17
CA PHE A 91 5.77 5.73 2.36
C PHE A 91 7.24 5.97 2.72
N ARG A 92 7.65 5.45 3.86
CA ARG A 92 9.00 5.55 4.41
C ARG A 92 9.60 4.16 4.47
N MET A 93 10.74 3.98 3.84
CA MET A 93 11.46 2.71 3.89
C MET A 93 12.02 2.51 5.29
N VAL A 94 11.65 1.40 5.93
CA VAL A 94 12.22 0.93 7.20
C VAL A 94 13.36 -0.04 6.90
N ASP A 95 13.10 -0.99 6.00
CA ASP A 95 14.09 -1.87 5.38
C ASP A 95 13.66 -2.23 3.95
N VAL A 96 14.43 -3.09 3.27
CA VAL A 96 14.21 -3.48 1.86
C VAL A 96 12.79 -3.99 1.60
N TYR A 97 12.19 -4.70 2.55
CA TYR A 97 10.86 -5.32 2.42
C TYR A 97 9.86 -4.76 3.43
N HIS A 98 10.14 -3.63 4.06
CA HIS A 98 9.26 -3.01 5.06
C HIS A 98 9.14 -1.51 4.83
N PHE A 99 7.91 -1.06 4.63
CA PHE A 99 7.56 0.36 4.55
C PHE A 99 6.62 0.76 5.69
N GLU A 100 6.91 1.89 6.32
CA GLU A 100 5.97 2.61 7.19
C GLU A 100 5.17 3.61 6.35
N VAL A 101 3.86 3.67 6.54
CA VAL A 101 2.96 4.60 5.87
C VAL A 101 2.41 5.60 6.88
N VAL A 102 2.54 6.88 6.53
CA VAL A 102 2.07 7.99 7.34
C VAL A 102 1.21 8.91 6.48
N LYS A 103 0.04 9.30 6.98
CA LYS A 103 -0.74 10.38 6.37
C LYS A 103 -0.13 11.73 6.76
N VAL A 104 0.21 12.56 5.78
CA VAL A 104 0.97 13.80 6.01
C VAL A 104 0.18 15.08 5.72
N SER A 105 -0.97 14.96 5.05
CA SER A 105 -1.95 16.02 4.83
C SER A 105 -3.31 15.40 4.65
#